data_AF-A0A2T3AD25-F1
#
_entry.id   AF-A0A2T3AD25-F1
#
_cell.length_a   1.000
_cell.length_b   1.000
_cell.length_c   1.000
_cell.angle_alpha   90.00
_cell.angle_beta   90.00
_cell.angle_gamma   90.00
#
_symmetry.space_group_name_H-M   'P 1'
#
loop_
_entity.id
_entity.type
_entity.pdbx_description
1 polymer ?
#
loop_
_entity_poly.entity_id
_entity_poly.type
_entity_poly.pdbx_seq_one_letter_code
_entity_poly.pdbx_strand_id
1 'polypeptide(L)'
;MGSLALGASKRGLAYNENIPLKEFGGNGTYISWQYNWGSSTAHKQDNGREYVPMLWSNYTTANFTWTADAQAWIANGSTHLLAFNEPEQSAQANLSPAVAASFYRVYLEPFAGQAKLGAPAVSNDGWDWLNQFLGNCSDCTIDFIPVHWYNPWNLTSDLEMWVNKTCGLPAGRPVWVTEFGPTDAASLTTDQQNTFLEQATNFLDTTPCVERYAYFGSADGDESLLANGGPCLSTLGKQYTYGSGSGSSSGSGDENGVGKGTGGQSQTNVTISGGTSDGVGNGMFTDVVASIDGATATTASTCITTAVAVSTRPACKKRRGRDRACTHARAYQHVHYHMHQHDLQEEHQHQHRHNLEHQHHK
;
A
#
# COMPACT_ATOMS: atom_id res chain seq x y z
N MET A 1 -19.04 22.71 18.05
CA MET A 1 -17.95 22.61 17.05
C MET A 1 -18.60 22.12 15.77
N GLY A 2 -18.58 22.93 14.72
CA GLY A 2 -19.41 22.73 13.53
C GLY A 2 -18.97 21.51 12.72
N SER A 3 -19.93 20.65 12.41
CA SER A 3 -19.79 19.62 11.38
C SER A 3 -19.50 20.31 10.05
N LEU A 4 -18.25 20.29 9.62
CA LEU A 4 -17.91 20.58 8.22
C LEU A 4 -18.69 19.58 7.35
N ALA A 5 -19.30 20.08 6.28
CA ALA A 5 -19.91 19.22 5.28
C ALA A 5 -18.85 18.21 4.81
N LEU A 6 -19.17 16.92 4.88
CA LEU A 6 -18.31 15.83 4.39
C LEU A 6 -18.17 15.99 2.87
N GLY A 7 -17.22 16.80 2.43
CA GLY A 7 -16.65 16.66 1.09
C GLY A 7 -16.13 15.23 0.94
N ALA A 8 -16.08 14.73 -0.29
CA ALA A 8 -15.44 13.45 -0.56
C ALA A 8 -14.01 13.47 0.03
N SER A 9 -13.68 12.45 0.82
CA SER A 9 -12.38 12.36 1.48
C SER A 9 -11.24 12.41 0.46
N LYS A 10 -10.12 13.05 0.83
CA LYS A 10 -8.90 13.15 -0.01
C LYS A 10 -8.05 11.86 0.05
N ARG A 11 -8.28 10.99 1.04
CA ARG A 11 -7.43 9.82 1.30
C ARG A 11 -7.61 8.74 0.25
N GLY A 12 -6.51 8.23 -0.26
CA GLY A 12 -6.44 7.11 -1.16
C GLY A 12 -5.56 5.99 -0.63
N LEU A 13 -5.46 4.93 -1.42
CA LEU A 13 -4.66 3.76 -1.09
C LEU A 13 -3.73 3.43 -2.26
N ALA A 14 -2.42 3.50 -2.00
CA ALA A 14 -1.37 2.92 -2.84
C ALA A 14 -1.19 1.46 -2.40
N TYR A 15 -1.33 0.49 -3.31
CA TYR A 15 -1.32 -0.93 -2.91
C TYR A 15 -0.69 -1.86 -3.95
N ASN A 16 -0.15 -3.00 -3.50
CA ASN A 16 0.19 -4.13 -4.37
C ASN A 16 -0.95 -5.17 -4.44
N GLU A 17 -1.02 -5.97 -5.50
CA GLU A 17 -2.18 -6.85 -5.78
C GLU A 17 -2.51 -7.88 -4.68
N ASN A 18 -1.54 -8.22 -3.83
CA ASN A 18 -1.69 -9.11 -2.68
C ASN A 18 -2.43 -8.48 -1.49
N ILE A 19 -2.69 -7.17 -1.50
CA ILE A 19 -3.27 -6.45 -0.37
C ILE A 19 -4.78 -6.68 -0.28
N PRO A 20 -5.31 -7.05 0.90
CA PRO A 20 -6.74 -7.30 1.08
C PRO A 20 -7.51 -6.00 1.26
N LEU A 21 -7.84 -5.34 0.15
CA LEU A 21 -8.47 -4.02 0.12
C LEU A 21 -9.82 -3.92 0.87
N LYS A 22 -10.43 -5.05 1.23
CA LYS A 22 -11.71 -5.13 1.96
C LYS A 22 -11.60 -4.52 3.35
N GLU A 23 -10.44 -4.64 3.98
CA GLU A 23 -10.22 -4.14 5.33
C GLU A 23 -10.08 -2.61 5.35
N PHE A 24 -9.77 -2.00 4.21
CA PHE A 24 -9.69 -0.55 4.02
C PHE A 24 -11.05 0.08 3.64
N GLY A 25 -12.09 -0.72 3.44
CA GLY A 25 -13.42 -0.28 2.98
C GLY A 25 -14.46 -0.18 4.09
N GLY A 26 -15.74 -0.09 3.71
CA GLY A 26 -16.85 -0.15 4.66
C GLY A 26 -17.26 1.18 5.26
N ASN A 27 -18.22 1.16 6.19
CA ASN A 27 -18.80 2.36 6.77
C ASN A 27 -17.74 3.14 7.57
N GLY A 28 -17.67 4.46 7.34
CA GLY A 28 -16.72 5.34 8.03
C GLY A 28 -15.29 5.31 7.46
N THR A 29 -15.03 4.59 6.37
CA THR A 29 -13.72 4.69 5.69
C THR A 29 -13.53 6.08 5.09
N TYR A 30 -12.33 6.62 5.25
CA TYR A 30 -11.87 7.81 4.54
C TYR A 30 -11.27 7.46 3.16
N ILE A 31 -11.06 6.19 2.83
CA ILE A 31 -10.45 5.81 1.54
C ILE A 31 -11.49 5.98 0.42
N SER A 32 -11.25 6.91 -0.50
CA SER A 32 -12.18 7.24 -1.61
C SER A 32 -11.65 6.84 -2.99
N TRP A 33 -10.35 6.59 -3.12
CA TRP A 33 -9.69 6.20 -4.37
C TRP A 33 -8.49 5.27 -4.11
N GLN A 34 -8.02 4.59 -5.14
CA GLN A 34 -6.92 3.63 -5.05
C GLN A 34 -6.11 3.55 -6.35
N TYR A 35 -4.83 3.20 -6.25
CA TYR A 35 -3.96 2.89 -7.39
C TYR A 35 -2.88 1.88 -6.97
N ASN A 36 -2.26 1.20 -7.94
CA ASN A 36 -1.29 0.11 -7.70
C ASN A 36 -0.08 0.15 -8.64
N TRP A 37 0.28 1.33 -9.15
CA TRP A 37 1.33 1.53 -10.17
C TRP A 37 1.07 0.84 -11.53
N GLY A 38 -0.02 0.10 -11.68
CA GLY A 38 -0.40 -0.57 -12.91
C GLY A 38 -1.35 0.26 -13.78
N SER A 39 -1.44 -0.10 -15.06
CA SER A 39 -2.51 0.35 -15.96
C SER A 39 -3.84 -0.32 -15.64
N SER A 40 -3.82 -1.44 -14.91
CA SER A 40 -4.99 -2.21 -14.53
C SER A 40 -4.77 -2.97 -13.22
N THR A 41 -5.87 -3.49 -12.67
CA THR A 41 -5.86 -4.31 -11.47
C THR A 41 -6.90 -5.42 -11.56
N ALA A 42 -6.56 -6.61 -11.05
CA ALA A 42 -7.53 -7.68 -10.83
C ALA A 42 -8.26 -7.56 -9.48
N HIS A 43 -7.77 -6.68 -8.60
CA HIS A 43 -8.16 -6.61 -7.19
C HIS A 43 -8.92 -5.33 -6.85
N LYS A 44 -9.65 -4.74 -7.81
CA LYS A 44 -10.51 -3.58 -7.55
C LYS A 44 -11.58 -3.92 -6.50
N GLN A 45 -11.80 -3.00 -5.56
CA GLN A 45 -13.00 -3.06 -4.72
C GLN A 45 -14.12 -2.26 -5.36
N ASP A 46 -15.16 -2.94 -5.81
CA ASP A 46 -16.39 -2.29 -6.27
C ASP A 46 -17.26 -1.87 -5.08
N ASN A 47 -16.78 -0.91 -4.30
CA ASN A 47 -17.49 -0.29 -3.18
C ASN A 47 -17.56 1.23 -3.28
N GLY A 48 -17.62 1.76 -4.50
CA GLY A 48 -17.70 3.19 -4.77
C GLY A 48 -16.35 3.92 -4.72
N ARG A 49 -15.23 3.18 -4.67
CA ARG A 49 -13.89 3.73 -4.78
C ARG A 49 -13.42 3.74 -6.23
N GLU A 50 -12.85 4.87 -6.63
CA GLU A 50 -12.22 5.00 -7.94
C GLU A 50 -10.89 4.25 -7.95
N TYR A 51 -10.68 3.39 -8.95
CA TYR A 51 -9.33 2.94 -9.29
C TYR A 51 -8.75 3.89 -10.34
N VAL A 52 -7.55 4.40 -10.09
CA VAL A 52 -6.84 5.35 -10.95
C VAL A 52 -5.70 4.63 -11.67
N PRO A 53 -5.82 4.33 -12.98
CA PRO A 53 -4.76 3.71 -13.78
C PRO A 53 -3.51 4.58 -13.87
N MET A 54 -2.35 3.94 -13.93
CA MET A 54 -1.06 4.60 -14.09
C MET A 54 -0.30 4.10 -15.33
N LEU A 55 0.17 5.04 -16.15
CA LEU A 55 1.20 4.76 -17.15
C LEU A 55 2.56 4.90 -16.47
N TRP A 56 3.04 3.83 -15.84
CA TRP A 56 4.19 3.88 -14.95
C TRP A 56 5.50 4.35 -15.64
N SER A 57 5.77 3.91 -16.86
CA SER A 57 6.92 4.37 -17.66
C SER A 57 6.64 4.26 -19.16
N ASN A 58 7.66 4.51 -19.98
CA ASN A 58 7.62 4.29 -21.42
C ASN A 58 7.92 2.83 -21.84
N TYR A 59 8.04 1.89 -20.90
CA TYR A 59 8.39 0.51 -21.22
C TYR A 59 7.32 -0.15 -22.08
N THR A 60 7.63 -0.34 -23.36
CA THR A 60 6.78 -1.11 -24.28
C THR A 60 7.19 -2.58 -24.19
N THR A 61 6.45 -3.37 -23.41
CA THR A 61 6.54 -4.83 -23.46
C THR A 61 5.62 -5.38 -24.56
N ALA A 62 5.74 -6.67 -24.90
CA ALA A 62 4.83 -7.32 -25.85
C ALA A 62 3.34 -7.23 -25.44
N ASN A 63 3.07 -6.92 -24.17
CA ASN A 63 1.73 -6.78 -23.59
C ASN A 63 1.45 -5.33 -23.14
N PHE A 64 2.02 -4.33 -23.80
CA PHE A 64 1.71 -2.93 -23.50
C PHE A 64 0.25 -2.62 -23.88
N THR A 65 -0.62 -2.52 -22.88
CA THR A 65 -2.09 -2.39 -23.04
C THR A 65 -2.66 -1.04 -22.60
N TRP A 66 -1.79 -0.06 -22.30
CA TRP A 66 -2.18 1.22 -21.69
C TRP A 66 -3.44 1.84 -22.27
N THR A 67 -3.50 2.04 -23.60
CA THR A 67 -4.64 2.72 -24.23
C THR A 67 -5.95 1.96 -24.00
N ALA A 68 -5.92 0.63 -24.13
CA ALA A 68 -7.11 -0.19 -23.92
C ALA A 68 -7.52 -0.20 -22.44
N ASP A 69 -6.56 -0.30 -21.53
CA ASP A 69 -6.80 -0.31 -20.09
C ASP A 69 -7.39 1.03 -19.62
N ALA A 70 -6.77 2.16 -20.02
CA ALA A 70 -7.25 3.48 -19.67
C ALA A 70 -8.68 3.73 -20.20
N GLN A 71 -8.98 3.33 -21.44
CA GLN A 71 -10.34 3.40 -21.99
C GLN A 71 -11.33 2.56 -21.17
N ALA A 72 -10.96 1.31 -20.83
CA ALA A 72 -11.81 0.43 -20.05
C ALA A 72 -12.09 0.98 -18.65
N TRP A 73 -11.07 1.54 -17.99
CA TRP A 73 -11.20 2.12 -16.66
C TRP A 73 -11.99 3.41 -16.65
N ILE A 74 -11.82 4.29 -17.65
CA ILE A 74 -12.66 5.49 -17.82
C ILE A 74 -14.13 5.07 -18.01
N ALA A 75 -14.39 4.08 -18.87
CA ALA A 75 -15.73 3.55 -19.07
C ALA A 75 -16.33 2.93 -17.79
N ASN A 76 -15.48 2.45 -16.87
CA ASN A 76 -15.86 1.88 -15.58
C ASN A 76 -15.79 2.90 -14.41
N GLY A 77 -15.78 4.20 -14.72
CA GLY A 77 -15.91 5.28 -13.75
C GLY A 77 -14.60 5.88 -13.23
N SER A 78 -13.45 5.53 -13.80
CA SER A 78 -12.22 6.29 -13.56
C SER A 78 -12.37 7.69 -14.15
N THR A 79 -12.10 8.69 -13.33
CA THR A 79 -12.15 10.12 -13.67
C THR A 79 -10.75 10.73 -13.77
N HIS A 80 -9.71 9.98 -13.38
CA HIS A 80 -8.31 10.40 -13.42
C HIS A 80 -7.42 9.35 -14.08
N LEU A 81 -6.29 9.81 -14.63
CA LEU A 81 -5.18 8.96 -15.08
C LEU A 81 -3.87 9.52 -14.51
N LEU A 82 -3.02 8.63 -14.01
CA LEU A 82 -1.67 8.94 -13.56
C LEU A 82 -0.65 8.67 -14.68
N ALA A 83 0.36 9.54 -14.78
CA ALA A 83 1.48 9.38 -15.70
C ALA A 83 2.70 8.79 -14.98
N PHE A 84 3.89 8.95 -15.55
CA PHE A 84 5.11 8.22 -15.19
C PHE A 84 5.51 8.34 -13.71
N ASN A 85 6.04 7.26 -13.15
CA ASN A 85 6.48 7.15 -11.76
C ASN A 85 7.95 7.51 -11.60
N GLU A 86 8.24 8.56 -10.83
CA GLU A 86 9.60 9.04 -10.52
C GLU A 86 10.52 9.03 -11.74
N PRO A 87 10.13 9.67 -12.86
CA PRO A 87 10.89 9.61 -14.10
C PRO A 87 12.31 10.18 -13.97
N GLU A 88 12.58 11.02 -12.99
CA GLU A 88 13.92 11.51 -12.67
C GLU A 88 14.83 10.48 -12.00
N GLN A 89 14.27 9.41 -11.43
CA GLN A 89 15.01 8.37 -10.72
C GLN A 89 15.43 7.25 -11.67
N SER A 90 16.72 6.91 -11.65
CA SER A 90 17.30 5.90 -12.56
C SER A 90 16.78 4.48 -12.35
N ALA A 91 16.33 4.18 -11.13
CA ALA A 91 15.76 2.89 -10.74
C ALA A 91 14.24 2.79 -11.01
N GLN A 92 13.61 3.86 -11.49
CA GLN A 92 12.17 3.98 -11.69
C GLN A 92 11.84 4.10 -13.18
N ALA A 93 10.98 5.03 -13.60
CA ALA A 93 10.66 5.20 -15.01
C ALA A 93 11.85 5.72 -15.85
N ASN A 94 12.81 6.44 -15.21
CA ASN A 94 14.08 6.86 -15.81
C ASN A 94 13.93 7.52 -17.20
N LEU A 95 13.19 8.62 -17.27
CA LEU A 95 12.93 9.40 -18.47
C LEU A 95 13.49 10.81 -18.34
N SER A 96 14.09 11.34 -19.39
CA SER A 96 14.35 12.78 -19.44
C SER A 96 13.03 13.55 -19.60
N PRO A 97 12.97 14.83 -19.17
CA PRO A 97 11.74 15.62 -19.30
C PRO A 97 11.22 15.73 -20.74
N ALA A 98 12.12 15.81 -21.73
CA ALA A 98 11.76 15.91 -23.14
C ALA A 98 11.19 14.59 -23.70
N VAL A 99 11.75 13.46 -23.28
CA VAL A 99 11.23 12.12 -23.64
C VAL A 99 9.86 11.92 -23.01
N ALA A 100 9.72 12.22 -21.71
CA ALA A 100 8.45 12.12 -21.02
C ALA A 100 7.37 12.98 -21.70
N ALA A 101 7.65 14.24 -22.07
CA ALA A 101 6.71 15.09 -22.80
C ALA A 101 6.31 14.52 -24.17
N SER A 102 7.23 13.87 -24.88
CA SER A 102 6.93 13.22 -26.17
C SER A 102 5.99 12.03 -25.98
N PHE A 103 6.26 11.18 -24.97
CA PHE A 103 5.39 10.04 -24.64
C PHE A 103 4.03 10.48 -24.09
N TYR A 104 3.99 11.56 -23.30
CA TYR A 104 2.75 12.12 -22.77
C TYR A 104 1.78 12.49 -23.90
N ARG A 105 2.28 13.15 -24.95
CA ARG A 105 1.48 13.48 -26.14
C ARG A 105 0.91 12.27 -26.86
N VAL A 106 1.65 11.17 -26.88
CA VAL A 106 1.22 9.95 -27.59
C VAL A 106 0.22 9.15 -26.75
N TYR A 107 0.43 9.06 -25.44
CA TYR A 107 -0.27 8.08 -24.61
C TYR A 107 -1.24 8.68 -23.59
N LEU A 108 -1.06 9.93 -23.15
CA LEU A 108 -1.93 10.60 -22.19
C LEU A 108 -2.87 11.61 -22.87
N GLU A 109 -2.36 12.49 -23.73
CA GLU A 109 -3.19 13.51 -24.40
C GLU A 109 -4.44 12.98 -25.12
N PRO A 110 -4.46 11.78 -25.74
CA PRO A 110 -5.69 11.25 -26.34
C PRO A 110 -6.87 11.12 -25.35
N PHE A 111 -6.60 11.12 -24.04
CA PHE A 111 -7.60 11.04 -22.98
C PHE A 111 -8.01 12.41 -22.42
N ALA A 112 -7.44 13.51 -22.91
CA ALA A 112 -7.82 14.86 -22.50
C ALA A 112 -9.32 15.09 -22.74
N GLY A 113 -10.01 15.62 -21.73
CA GLY A 113 -11.47 15.82 -21.75
C GLY A 113 -12.30 14.55 -21.52
N GLN A 114 -11.69 13.36 -21.46
CA GLN A 114 -12.34 12.12 -21.05
C GLN A 114 -12.06 11.77 -19.58
N ALA A 115 -10.86 12.11 -19.10
CA ALA A 115 -10.45 12.05 -17.70
C ALA A 115 -9.52 13.23 -17.40
N LYS A 116 -9.33 13.54 -16.11
CA LYS A 116 -8.27 14.45 -15.67
C LYS A 116 -6.91 13.77 -15.80
N LEU A 117 -5.93 14.46 -16.34
CA LEU A 117 -4.60 13.92 -16.58
C LEU A 117 -3.58 14.49 -15.58
N GLY A 118 -2.90 13.60 -14.87
CA GLY A 118 -1.84 13.97 -13.94
C GLY A 118 -0.53 14.25 -14.69
N ALA A 119 0.27 15.18 -14.17
CA ALA A 119 1.68 15.22 -14.51
C ALA A 119 2.39 13.93 -14.07
N PRO A 120 3.62 13.65 -14.54
CA PRO A 120 4.45 12.60 -13.98
C PRO A 120 4.71 12.85 -12.49
N ALA A 121 4.66 11.79 -11.68
CA ALA A 121 4.85 11.87 -10.24
C ALA A 121 6.34 11.92 -9.91
N VAL A 122 6.81 13.03 -9.35
CA VAL A 122 8.22 13.23 -8.99
C VAL A 122 8.47 13.01 -7.51
N SER A 123 9.63 12.46 -7.17
CA SER A 123 10.15 12.41 -5.80
C SER A 123 10.55 13.79 -5.28
N ASN A 124 11.01 13.84 -4.02
CA ASN A 124 11.53 15.05 -3.37
C ASN A 124 12.66 15.74 -4.17
N ASP A 125 13.36 14.99 -5.04
CA ASP A 125 14.48 15.50 -5.84
C ASP A 125 14.06 15.98 -7.24
N GLY A 126 12.82 15.72 -7.66
CA GLY A 126 12.40 15.93 -9.05
C GLY A 126 11.86 17.33 -9.38
N TRP A 127 12.11 18.34 -8.54
CA TRP A 127 11.61 19.71 -8.77
C TRP A 127 12.05 20.29 -10.12
N ASP A 128 13.34 20.20 -10.45
CA ASP A 128 13.89 20.74 -11.70
C ASP A 128 13.43 19.92 -12.90
N TRP A 129 13.26 18.61 -12.72
CA TRP A 129 12.71 17.70 -13.72
C TRP A 129 11.26 18.10 -14.07
N LEU A 130 10.42 18.32 -13.05
CA LEU A 130 9.03 18.70 -13.21
C LEU A 130 8.89 20.04 -13.96
N ASN A 131 9.68 21.05 -13.59
CA ASN A 131 9.64 22.35 -14.27
C ASN A 131 10.04 22.25 -15.75
N GLN A 132 11.07 21.44 -16.06
CA GLN A 132 11.46 21.18 -17.45
C GLN A 132 10.39 20.42 -18.21
N PHE A 133 9.73 19.43 -17.60
CA PHE A 133 8.64 18.71 -18.21
C PHE A 133 7.47 19.64 -18.55
N LEU A 134 7.06 20.48 -17.59
CA LEU A 134 5.99 21.46 -17.80
C LEU A 134 6.32 22.47 -18.91
N GLY A 135 7.59 22.88 -19.04
CA GLY A 135 8.06 23.71 -20.15
C GLY A 135 8.03 22.97 -21.51
N ASN A 136 8.45 21.70 -21.52
CA ASN A 136 8.46 20.86 -22.72
C ASN A 136 7.07 20.35 -23.14
N CYS A 137 6.06 20.47 -22.28
CA CYS A 137 4.68 20.01 -22.49
C CYS A 137 3.69 21.19 -22.32
N SER A 138 4.04 22.37 -22.83
CA SER A 138 3.19 23.58 -22.72
C SER A 138 1.88 23.51 -23.52
N ASP A 139 1.83 22.61 -24.50
CA ASP A 139 0.67 22.22 -25.31
C ASP A 139 -0.11 21.04 -24.73
N CYS A 140 0.37 20.43 -23.64
CA CYS A 140 -0.24 19.28 -23.01
C CYS A 140 -1.35 19.67 -22.01
N THR A 141 -2.40 18.87 -21.95
CA THR A 141 -3.44 18.92 -20.94
C THR A 141 -2.91 18.28 -19.65
N ILE A 142 -2.68 19.11 -18.63
CA ILE A 142 -2.24 18.68 -17.31
C ILE A 142 -3.18 19.30 -16.29
N ASP A 143 -4.00 18.47 -15.67
CA ASP A 143 -5.08 18.89 -14.77
C ASP A 143 -4.64 18.92 -13.30
N PHE A 144 -3.69 18.07 -12.90
CA PHE A 144 -3.17 18.00 -11.54
C PHE A 144 -1.69 17.59 -11.49
N ILE A 145 -1.02 17.84 -10.36
CA ILE A 145 0.41 17.59 -10.17
C ILE A 145 0.62 16.53 -9.07
N PRO A 146 0.93 15.28 -9.43
CA PRO A 146 1.37 14.27 -8.47
C PRO A 146 2.79 14.52 -7.97
N VAL A 147 3.02 14.34 -6.68
CA VAL A 147 4.34 14.38 -6.04
C VAL A 147 4.45 13.29 -4.97
N HIS A 148 5.67 12.83 -4.73
CA HIS A 148 5.99 11.91 -3.64
C HIS A 148 6.78 12.62 -2.55
N TRP A 149 6.69 12.11 -1.33
CA TRP A 149 7.50 12.59 -0.22
C TRP A 149 8.00 11.45 0.66
N TYR A 150 9.32 11.36 0.81
CA TYR A 150 9.96 10.42 1.73
C TYR A 150 11.09 11.11 2.48
N ASN A 151 10.96 11.19 3.79
CA ASN A 151 11.97 11.74 4.69
C ASN A 151 11.76 11.19 6.12
N PRO A 152 12.68 11.38 7.08
CA PRO A 152 12.45 10.96 8.46
C PRO A 152 11.13 11.48 9.04
N TRP A 153 10.48 10.68 9.89
CA TRP A 153 9.14 10.97 10.42
C TRP A 153 8.99 12.34 11.12
N ASN A 154 10.07 12.88 11.68
CA ASN A 154 10.05 14.15 12.40
C ASN A 154 10.21 15.37 11.47
N LEU A 155 10.27 15.17 10.16
CA LEU A 155 10.37 16.23 9.15
C LEU A 155 9.02 16.54 8.48
N THR A 156 7.89 16.45 9.18
CA THR A 156 6.59 16.82 8.58
C THR A 156 6.56 18.25 8.04
N SER A 157 7.31 19.19 8.62
CA SER A 157 7.46 20.54 8.05
C SER A 157 8.09 20.55 6.64
N ASP A 158 8.92 19.56 6.32
CA ASP A 158 9.49 19.39 4.98
C ASP A 158 8.43 18.92 3.97
N LEU A 159 7.54 18.01 4.37
CA LEU A 159 6.34 17.66 3.59
C LEU A 159 5.50 18.91 3.31
N GLU A 160 5.25 19.74 4.33
CA GLU A 160 4.49 20.98 4.18
C GLU A 160 5.16 21.94 3.18
N MET A 161 6.48 22.14 3.28
CA MET A 161 7.22 22.97 2.34
C MET A 161 7.15 22.43 0.92
N TRP A 162 7.33 21.12 0.74
CA TRP A 162 7.30 20.47 -0.57
C TRP A 162 5.94 20.60 -1.26
N VAL A 163 4.86 20.33 -0.53
CA VAL A 163 3.49 20.45 -1.03
C VAL A 163 3.15 21.92 -1.33
N ASN A 164 3.44 22.85 -0.43
CA ASN A 164 3.15 24.27 -0.64
C ASN A 164 3.94 24.85 -1.81
N LYS A 165 5.20 24.43 -1.99
CA LYS A 165 6.03 24.80 -3.14
C LYS A 165 5.39 24.32 -4.44
N THR A 166 4.87 23.10 -4.47
CA THR A 166 4.16 22.53 -5.63
C THR A 166 2.84 23.25 -5.89
N CYS A 167 2.08 23.60 -4.86
CA CYS A 167 0.86 24.40 -4.99
C CYS A 167 1.12 25.80 -5.54
N GLY A 168 2.33 26.33 -5.37
CA GLY A 168 2.76 27.61 -5.94
C GLY A 168 3.12 27.56 -7.43
N LEU A 169 3.04 26.39 -8.08
CA LEU A 169 3.29 26.28 -9.52
C LEU A 169 2.28 27.11 -10.34
N PRO A 170 2.70 27.64 -11.51
CA PRO A 170 1.80 28.35 -12.41
C PRO A 170 0.57 27.52 -12.79
N ALA A 171 -0.51 28.20 -13.17
CA ALA A 171 -1.83 27.64 -13.47
C ALA A 171 -2.64 27.13 -12.25
N GLY A 172 -2.07 27.10 -11.03
CA GLY A 172 -2.84 26.82 -9.81
C GLY A 172 -3.49 25.43 -9.80
N ARG A 173 -2.83 24.46 -10.44
CA ARG A 173 -3.32 23.08 -10.57
C ARG A 173 -3.38 22.42 -9.19
N PRO A 174 -4.41 21.60 -8.90
CA PRO A 174 -4.44 20.80 -7.69
C PRO A 174 -3.24 19.86 -7.58
N VAL A 175 -2.81 19.62 -6.34
CA VAL A 175 -1.70 18.71 -6.00
C VAL A 175 -2.25 17.38 -5.50
N TRP A 176 -1.64 16.30 -5.97
CA TRP A 176 -1.84 14.96 -5.42
C TRP A 176 -0.55 14.52 -4.74
N VAL A 177 -0.63 14.08 -3.50
CA VAL A 177 0.52 13.44 -2.81
C VAL A 177 0.34 11.93 -2.96
N THR A 178 0.71 11.40 -4.12
CA THR A 178 0.42 9.99 -4.48
C THR A 178 1.21 9.00 -3.64
N GLU A 179 2.33 9.42 -3.07
CA GLU A 179 3.08 8.66 -2.07
C GLU A 179 3.60 9.59 -0.98
N PHE A 180 3.40 9.20 0.28
CA PHE A 180 4.17 9.77 1.38
C PHE A 180 4.38 8.76 2.50
N GLY A 181 5.56 8.79 3.11
CA GLY A 181 5.89 7.92 4.22
C GLY A 181 7.24 8.23 4.84
N PRO A 182 7.49 7.83 6.09
CA PRO A 182 8.76 8.04 6.73
C PRO A 182 9.82 7.06 6.21
N THR A 183 11.01 7.54 5.84
CA THR A 183 12.11 6.66 5.39
C THR A 183 12.65 5.76 6.50
N ASP A 184 12.36 6.10 7.75
CA ASP A 184 12.77 5.38 8.96
C ASP A 184 11.63 4.55 9.58
N ALA A 185 10.54 4.31 8.83
CA ALA A 185 9.32 3.60 9.27
C ALA A 185 9.58 2.33 10.10
N ALA A 186 10.55 1.51 9.67
CA ALA A 186 10.90 0.24 10.32
C ALA A 186 11.50 0.39 11.74
N SER A 187 11.96 1.59 12.10
CA SER A 187 12.57 1.88 13.40
C SER A 187 11.66 2.66 14.35
N LEU A 188 10.49 3.08 13.87
CA LEU A 188 9.57 3.92 14.64
C LEU A 188 8.77 3.09 15.64
N THR A 189 8.49 3.70 16.79
CA THR A 189 7.45 3.19 17.70
C THR A 189 6.07 3.43 17.09
N THR A 190 5.07 2.68 17.55
CA THR A 190 3.67 2.92 17.15
C THR A 190 3.23 4.36 17.42
N ASP A 191 3.65 4.97 18.54
CA ASP A 191 3.32 6.35 18.85
C ASP A 191 3.95 7.34 17.87
N GLN A 192 5.20 7.09 17.43
CA GLN A 192 5.87 7.93 16.43
C GLN A 192 5.19 7.81 15.06
N GLN A 193 4.83 6.59 14.64
CA GLN A 193 4.08 6.37 13.40
C GLN A 193 2.73 7.09 13.43
N ASN A 194 1.98 6.94 14.53
CA ASN A 194 0.68 7.58 14.70
C ASN A 194 0.80 9.11 14.75
N THR A 195 1.82 9.64 15.41
CA THR A 195 2.08 11.09 15.48
C THR A 195 2.40 11.67 14.10
N PHE A 196 3.30 11.02 13.34
CA PHE A 196 3.60 11.42 11.97
C PHE A 196 2.35 11.42 11.11
N LEU A 197 1.59 10.32 11.14
CA LEU A 197 0.41 10.16 10.31
C LEU A 197 -0.66 11.19 10.64
N GLU A 198 -0.89 11.47 11.93
CA GLU A 198 -1.84 12.50 12.37
C GLU A 198 -1.44 13.90 11.87
N GLN A 199 -0.17 14.28 12.04
CA GLN A 199 0.33 15.57 11.59
C GLN A 199 0.25 15.73 10.06
N ALA A 200 0.74 14.73 9.32
CA ALA A 200 0.74 14.73 7.86
C ALA A 200 -0.69 14.76 7.30
N THR A 201 -1.59 13.89 7.78
CA THR A 201 -2.97 13.84 7.28
C THR A 201 -3.76 15.09 7.65
N ASN A 202 -3.56 15.67 8.85
CA ASN A 202 -4.20 16.94 9.21
C ASN A 202 -3.77 18.08 8.27
N PHE A 203 -2.47 18.19 7.95
CA PHE A 203 -1.99 19.17 6.97
C PHE A 203 -2.61 18.93 5.58
N LEU A 204 -2.57 17.70 5.07
CA LEU A 204 -3.07 17.37 3.73
C LEU A 204 -4.59 17.55 3.62
N ASP A 205 -5.34 17.21 4.67
CA ASP A 205 -6.79 17.42 4.74
C ASP A 205 -7.13 18.93 4.72
N THR A 206 -6.39 19.75 5.47
CA THR A 206 -6.68 21.20 5.63
C THR A 206 -6.05 22.09 4.56
N THR A 207 -5.14 21.58 3.73
CA THR A 207 -4.49 22.35 2.66
C THR A 207 -5.38 22.42 1.40
N PRO A 208 -5.88 23.60 0.97
CA PRO A 208 -6.90 23.69 -0.08
C PRO A 208 -6.46 23.22 -1.47
N CYS A 209 -5.18 23.40 -1.83
CA CYS A 209 -4.65 22.97 -3.13
C CYS A 209 -4.43 21.46 -3.22
N VAL A 210 -4.39 20.73 -2.10
CA VAL A 210 -4.27 19.26 -2.10
C VAL A 210 -5.64 18.68 -2.41
N GLU A 211 -5.77 17.98 -3.53
CA GLU A 211 -7.01 17.29 -3.92
C GLU A 211 -7.02 15.85 -3.39
N ARG A 212 -5.89 15.15 -3.43
CA ARG A 212 -5.78 13.75 -2.99
C ARG A 212 -4.42 13.40 -2.40
N TYR A 213 -4.37 12.37 -1.57
CA TYR A 213 -3.11 11.80 -1.08
C TYR A 213 -3.23 10.31 -0.76
N ALA A 214 -2.12 9.57 -0.81
CA ALA A 214 -2.06 8.16 -0.41
C ALA A 214 -0.78 7.85 0.39
N TYR A 215 -0.96 7.30 1.60
CA TYR A 215 0.15 6.88 2.46
C TYR A 215 0.80 5.61 1.91
N PHE A 216 2.13 5.58 1.88
CA PHE A 216 2.88 4.40 1.46
C PHE A 216 3.07 3.43 2.63
N GLY A 217 2.16 2.46 2.75
CA GLY A 217 2.19 1.46 3.82
C GLY A 217 1.34 0.21 3.54
N SER A 218 1.01 0.00 2.27
CA SER A 218 0.37 -1.21 1.75
C SER A 218 1.06 -1.66 0.46
N ALA A 219 2.35 -1.40 0.37
CA ALA A 219 3.13 -1.64 -0.84
C ALA A 219 4.23 -2.67 -0.55
N ASP A 220 4.78 -3.27 -1.60
CA ASP A 220 5.95 -4.13 -1.46
C ASP A 220 7.09 -3.34 -0.80
N GLY A 221 7.62 -3.87 0.30
CA GLY A 221 8.66 -3.20 1.11
C GLY A 221 8.14 -2.40 2.30
N ASP A 222 6.86 -2.00 2.32
CA ASP A 222 6.20 -1.39 3.48
C ASP A 222 4.71 -1.77 3.57
N GLU A 223 4.40 -2.70 4.47
CA GLU A 223 3.04 -3.13 4.81
C GLU A 223 2.62 -2.63 6.20
N SER A 224 3.10 -1.46 6.64
CA SER A 224 2.84 -0.92 7.98
C SER A 224 1.37 -0.67 8.31
N LEU A 225 0.49 -0.55 7.30
CA LEU A 225 -0.97 -0.50 7.50
C LEU A 225 -1.58 -1.88 7.80
N LEU A 226 -0.82 -2.95 7.62
CA LEU A 226 -1.22 -4.33 7.89
C LEU A 226 -0.54 -4.88 9.15
N ALA A 227 -1.31 -5.60 9.96
CA ALA A 227 -0.80 -6.21 11.18
C ALA A 227 0.10 -7.40 10.83
N ASN A 228 1.41 -7.24 11.06
CA ASN A 228 2.43 -8.26 10.75
C ASN A 228 2.43 -8.70 9.27
N GLY A 229 2.08 -7.80 8.34
CA GLY A 229 1.90 -8.13 6.90
C GLY A 229 0.71 -9.06 6.60
N GLY A 230 -0.08 -9.39 7.62
CA GLY A 230 -1.28 -10.21 7.51
C GLY A 230 -2.49 -9.38 7.16
N PRO A 231 -3.64 -10.00 6.85
CA PRO A 231 -4.68 -9.29 6.14
C PRO A 231 -5.39 -8.22 6.97
N CYS A 232 -5.31 -8.31 8.31
CA CYS A 232 -5.96 -7.38 9.22
C CYS A 232 -5.20 -6.05 9.27
N LEU A 233 -5.91 -4.93 9.40
CA LEU A 233 -5.27 -3.63 9.61
C LEU A 233 -4.48 -3.59 10.93
N SER A 234 -3.30 -2.97 10.88
CA SER A 234 -2.56 -2.55 12.06
C SER A 234 -3.27 -1.41 12.79
N THR A 235 -2.76 -1.00 13.96
CA THR A 235 -3.25 0.22 14.63
C THR A 235 -3.11 1.45 13.72
N LEU A 236 -1.99 1.56 13.02
CA LEU A 236 -1.73 2.62 12.03
C LEU A 236 -2.72 2.51 10.85
N GLY A 237 -2.95 1.30 10.34
CA GLY A 237 -3.93 1.02 9.30
C GLY A 237 -5.34 1.46 9.65
N LYS A 238 -5.77 1.20 10.89
CA LYS A 238 -7.08 1.66 11.40
C LYS A 238 -7.14 3.17 11.51
N GLN A 239 -6.08 3.82 12.02
CA GLN A 239 -6.01 5.29 12.09
C GLN A 239 -6.06 5.94 10.71
N TYR A 240 -5.31 5.41 9.74
CA TYR A 240 -5.31 5.92 8.37
C TYR A 240 -6.69 5.80 7.72
N THR A 241 -7.26 4.60 7.82
CA THR A 241 -8.51 4.22 7.15
C THR A 241 -9.74 4.89 7.77
N TYR A 242 -9.84 4.94 9.10
CA TYR A 242 -11.07 5.32 9.82
C TYR A 242 -10.87 6.50 10.78
N GLY A 243 -9.68 7.10 10.84
CA GLY A 243 -9.35 8.20 11.75
C GLY A 243 -9.13 7.77 13.20
N SER A 244 -8.61 8.69 14.02
CA SER A 244 -8.19 8.44 15.41
C SER A 244 -9.33 8.12 16.40
N GLY A 245 -10.60 8.18 15.97
CA GLY A 245 -11.78 7.93 16.80
C GLY A 245 -12.43 6.55 16.64
N SER A 246 -12.03 5.77 15.65
CA SER A 246 -12.68 4.49 15.30
C SER A 246 -12.03 3.27 15.98
N GLY A 247 -11.01 3.51 16.80
CA GLY A 247 -10.29 2.50 17.56
C GLY A 247 -10.88 2.29 18.96
N SER A 248 -12.08 1.72 19.06
CA SER A 248 -12.51 0.99 20.27
C SER A 248 -13.78 0.16 19.99
N SER A 249 -13.58 -1.03 19.44
CA SER A 249 -14.36 -2.19 19.86
C SER A 249 -13.38 -3.28 20.31
N SER A 250 -12.49 -2.91 21.22
CA SER A 250 -11.88 -3.87 22.14
C SER A 250 -12.95 -4.24 23.16
N GLY A 251 -13.39 -5.50 23.17
CA GLY A 251 -14.23 -6.00 24.25
C GLY A 251 -13.51 -5.78 25.58
N SER A 252 -14.08 -4.93 26.44
CA SER A 252 -13.61 -4.78 27.82
C SER A 252 -13.72 -6.13 28.52
N GLY A 253 -12.58 -6.64 28.98
CA GLY A 253 -12.55 -7.53 30.13
C GLY A 253 -12.81 -6.70 31.38
N ASP A 254 -13.95 -6.94 32.03
CA ASP A 254 -14.20 -6.45 33.38
C ASP A 254 -13.83 -7.56 34.37
N GLU A 255 -12.71 -7.38 35.07
CA GLU A 255 -12.43 -8.09 36.32
C GLU A 255 -13.13 -7.39 37.50
N ASN A 256 -13.87 -8.20 38.26
CA ASN A 256 -14.11 -8.11 39.71
C ASN A 256 -14.86 -6.88 40.29
N GLY A 257 -16.19 -7.02 40.34
CA GLY A 257 -17.05 -6.38 41.33
C GLY A 257 -17.93 -7.40 42.04
N VAL A 258 -17.60 -7.74 43.29
CA VAL A 258 -18.39 -8.61 44.17
C VAL A 258 -19.76 -7.96 44.46
N GLY A 259 -20.84 -8.58 44.02
CA GLY A 259 -22.21 -8.15 44.32
C GLY A 259 -23.17 -9.33 44.42
N LYS A 260 -23.61 -9.66 45.64
CA LYS A 260 -24.67 -10.63 45.93
C LYS A 260 -25.99 -10.18 45.28
N GLY A 261 -26.64 -11.07 44.54
CA GLY A 261 -28.00 -10.85 44.04
C GLY A 261 -28.58 -12.09 43.39
N THR A 262 -29.78 -12.46 43.80
CA THR A 262 -30.46 -13.74 43.65
C THR A 262 -31.20 -13.93 42.32
N GLY A 263 -31.20 -15.18 41.81
CA GLY A 263 -32.36 -15.80 41.14
C GLY A 263 -32.36 -15.85 39.61
N GLY A 264 -32.55 -17.07 39.07
CA GLY A 264 -32.97 -17.29 37.67
C GLY A 264 -32.20 -18.39 36.95
N GLN A 265 -32.73 -19.61 36.95
CA GLN A 265 -32.20 -20.78 36.26
C GLN A 265 -32.33 -20.67 34.72
N SER A 266 -31.30 -21.12 33.99
CA SER A 266 -31.45 -22.07 32.89
C SER A 266 -30.08 -22.66 32.54
N GLN A 267 -29.86 -23.92 32.94
CA GLN A 267 -28.68 -24.72 32.59
C GLN A 267 -29.07 -25.65 31.44
N THR A 268 -28.38 -25.54 30.30
CA THR A 268 -28.26 -26.64 29.34
C THR A 268 -27.00 -27.41 29.68
N ASN A 269 -27.18 -28.62 30.22
CA ASN A 269 -26.11 -29.56 30.55
C ASN A 269 -25.46 -30.12 29.28
N VAL A 270 -24.15 -30.02 29.16
CA VAL A 270 -23.34 -30.94 28.34
C VAL A 270 -22.49 -31.76 29.29
N THR A 271 -22.84 -33.03 29.42
CA THR A 271 -22.13 -34.04 30.21
C THR A 271 -20.88 -34.46 29.46
N ILE A 272 -19.68 -34.21 30.01
CA ILE A 272 -18.46 -34.92 29.61
C ILE A 272 -18.11 -35.90 30.73
N SER A 273 -18.44 -37.17 30.51
CA SER A 273 -17.98 -38.28 31.33
C SER A 273 -16.55 -38.65 30.94
N GLY A 274 -15.59 -38.35 31.82
CA GLY A 274 -14.23 -38.86 31.75
C GLY A 274 -14.19 -40.33 32.16
N GLY A 275 -13.58 -41.16 31.30
CA GLY A 275 -13.23 -42.55 31.60
C GLY A 275 -11.73 -42.72 31.51
N THR A 276 -11.11 -43.11 32.62
CA THR A 276 -9.72 -43.55 32.74
C THR A 276 -9.57 -45.01 32.28
N SER A 277 -8.55 -45.31 31.48
CA SER A 277 -7.92 -46.64 31.50
C SER A 277 -6.52 -46.62 30.89
N ASP A 278 -5.58 -47.15 31.66
CA ASP A 278 -4.20 -47.47 31.31
C ASP A 278 -4.10 -48.48 30.14
N GLY A 279 -3.02 -48.41 29.35
CA GLY A 279 -2.69 -49.48 28.40
C GLY A 279 -1.65 -49.13 27.34
N VAL A 280 -0.49 -49.78 27.44
CA VAL A 280 0.69 -49.72 26.56
C VAL A 280 0.42 -50.38 25.19
N GLY A 281 0.94 -49.82 24.08
CA GLY A 281 1.06 -50.57 22.82
C GLY A 281 1.34 -49.75 21.55
N ASN A 282 2.35 -50.18 20.78
CA ASN A 282 2.84 -49.62 19.52
C ASN A 282 1.81 -49.45 18.40
N GLY A 283 2.01 -48.41 17.58
CA GLY A 283 2.07 -48.53 16.11
C GLY A 283 0.80 -48.25 15.30
N MET A 284 1.06 -47.62 14.15
CA MET A 284 0.22 -47.45 12.96
C MET A 284 -0.79 -46.30 12.90
N PHE A 285 -0.55 -45.47 11.88
CA PHE A 285 -1.47 -44.56 11.20
C PHE A 285 -2.77 -45.27 10.80
N THR A 286 -3.91 -44.65 11.09
CA THR A 286 -5.12 -44.76 10.26
C THR A 286 -5.88 -43.43 10.26
N ASP A 287 -6.27 -43.01 9.05
CA ASP A 287 -7.14 -41.88 8.75
C ASP A 287 -8.46 -41.93 9.54
N VAL A 288 -8.93 -40.75 9.95
CA VAL A 288 -10.37 -40.52 10.20
C VAL A 288 -10.79 -39.33 9.33
N VAL A 289 -11.46 -39.67 8.24
CA VAL A 289 -12.29 -38.77 7.45
C VAL A 289 -13.55 -38.47 8.27
N ALA A 290 -13.81 -37.19 8.55
CA ALA A 290 -15.11 -36.72 9.00
C ALA A 290 -15.67 -35.72 7.97
N SER A 291 -16.71 -36.17 7.29
CA SER A 291 -17.54 -35.43 6.34
C SER A 291 -18.22 -34.24 7.02
N ILE A 292 -18.26 -33.09 6.34
CA ILE A 292 -19.13 -31.97 6.66
C ILE A 292 -19.96 -31.69 5.41
N ASP A 293 -21.22 -32.12 5.42
CA ASP A 293 -22.20 -31.76 4.40
C ASP A 293 -22.71 -30.33 4.62
N GLY A 294 -22.73 -29.56 3.54
CA GLY A 294 -23.71 -28.51 3.31
C GLY A 294 -23.60 -27.21 4.12
N ALA A 295 -22.63 -26.35 3.80
CA ALA A 295 -22.78 -24.90 3.96
C ALA A 295 -21.96 -24.17 2.88
N THR A 296 -22.61 -23.24 2.20
CA THR A 296 -22.03 -22.31 1.22
C THR A 296 -20.76 -21.66 1.77
N ALA A 297 -19.65 -21.84 1.06
CA ALA A 297 -18.35 -21.25 1.38
C ALA A 297 -18.39 -19.72 1.17
N THR A 298 -18.73 -18.98 2.23
CA THR A 298 -18.25 -17.61 2.42
C THR A 298 -16.92 -17.72 3.13
N THR A 299 -15.81 -17.54 2.42
CA THR A 299 -14.49 -17.34 3.03
C THR A 299 -14.45 -15.95 3.67
N ALA A 300 -15.16 -15.80 4.78
CA ALA A 300 -14.90 -14.72 5.72
C ALA A 300 -13.51 -14.97 6.30
N SER A 301 -12.51 -14.22 5.85
CA SER A 301 -11.23 -14.11 6.56
C SER A 301 -11.53 -13.37 7.87
N THR A 302 -11.94 -14.14 8.88
CA THR A 302 -12.32 -13.61 10.18
C THR A 302 -11.04 -13.34 10.95
N CYS A 303 -10.73 -12.07 11.19
CA CYS A 303 -9.69 -11.65 12.13
C CYS A 303 -10.13 -12.02 13.56
N ILE A 304 -10.08 -13.31 13.90
CA ILE A 304 -10.25 -13.80 15.27
C ILE A 304 -8.87 -13.76 15.93
N THR A 305 -8.72 -12.90 16.93
CA THR A 305 -7.54 -12.87 17.79
C THR A 305 -7.48 -14.13 18.65
N THR A 306 -6.80 -15.17 18.15
CA THR A 306 -6.40 -16.31 18.99
C THR A 306 -4.95 -16.10 19.40
N ALA A 307 -4.74 -15.60 20.61
CA ALA A 307 -3.40 -15.59 21.23
C ALA A 307 -3.02 -17.03 21.60
N VAL A 308 -2.36 -17.75 20.70
CA VAL A 308 -1.67 -19.00 21.05
C VAL A 308 -0.24 -18.64 21.40
N ALA A 309 0.05 -18.55 22.70
CA ALA A 309 1.41 -18.43 23.20
C ALA A 309 2.15 -19.75 22.95
N VAL A 310 2.84 -19.87 21.82
CA VAL A 310 3.79 -20.98 21.59
C VAL A 310 5.11 -20.61 22.27
N SER A 311 5.28 -21.05 23.52
CA SER A 311 6.57 -21.03 24.20
C SER A 311 7.49 -22.12 23.62
N THR A 312 8.17 -21.84 22.51
CA THR A 312 9.35 -22.64 22.13
C THR A 312 10.57 -22.10 22.86
N ARG A 313 10.92 -22.70 24.00
CA ARG A 313 12.28 -22.58 24.55
C ARG A 313 13.21 -23.49 23.72
N PRO A 314 14.27 -22.99 23.09
CA PRO A 314 15.28 -23.88 22.52
C PRO A 314 16.10 -24.50 23.66
N ALA A 315 16.15 -25.83 23.71
CA ALA A 315 17.05 -26.55 24.61
C ALA A 315 18.49 -26.46 24.08
N CYS A 316 19.30 -25.55 24.63
CA CYS A 316 20.75 -25.56 24.42
C CYS A 316 21.41 -26.70 25.21
N LYS A 317 21.82 -27.78 24.51
CA LYS A 317 22.77 -28.75 25.07
C LYS A 317 24.18 -28.14 25.07
N LYS A 318 24.73 -27.89 26.27
CA LYS A 318 26.13 -27.50 26.49
C LYS A 318 27.09 -28.58 25.98
N ARG A 319 28.01 -28.21 25.07
CA ARG A 319 29.33 -28.84 24.96
C ARG A 319 30.40 -27.80 25.31
N ARG A 320 31.36 -28.21 26.15
CA ARG A 320 32.41 -27.37 26.75
C ARG A 320 33.33 -26.78 25.68
N GLY A 321 33.63 -25.48 25.81
CA GLY A 321 34.93 -24.90 25.45
C GLY A 321 35.07 -24.16 24.13
N ARG A 322 34.46 -22.97 24.00
CA ARG A 322 35.05 -21.69 23.52
C ARG A 322 33.94 -20.68 23.19
N ASP A 323 34.19 -19.43 23.57
CA ASP A 323 33.27 -18.30 23.47
C ASP A 323 33.09 -17.75 22.04
N ARG A 324 31.86 -17.24 21.81
CA ARG A 324 31.39 -16.24 20.81
C ARG A 324 31.32 -16.63 19.32
N ALA A 325 30.08 -16.86 18.85
CA ALA A 325 29.35 -15.96 17.94
C ALA A 325 27.97 -16.58 17.60
N CYS A 326 26.88 -15.98 18.10
CA CYS A 326 25.55 -16.15 17.50
C CYS A 326 25.30 -14.89 16.65
N THR A 327 25.70 -14.94 15.38
CA THR A 327 25.36 -13.92 14.40
C THR A 327 23.88 -14.05 14.07
N HIS A 328 23.12 -12.98 14.34
CA HIS A 328 21.75 -12.81 13.90
C HIS A 328 21.73 -12.66 12.38
N ALA A 329 21.13 -13.63 11.67
CA ALA A 329 20.77 -13.48 10.27
C ALA A 329 19.34 -12.93 10.18
N ARG A 330 19.20 -11.60 10.23
CA ARG A 330 18.01 -10.85 9.78
C ARG A 330 18.46 -9.48 9.27
N ALA A 331 19.05 -9.48 8.08
CA ALA A 331 19.32 -8.29 7.27
C ALA A 331 19.72 -8.70 5.85
N TYR A 332 18.90 -9.50 5.16
CA TYR A 332 19.13 -9.85 3.76
C TYR A 332 17.78 -10.05 3.06
N GLN A 333 17.09 -8.94 2.78
CA GLN A 333 15.96 -8.95 1.84
C GLN A 333 15.83 -7.67 1.02
N HIS A 334 16.58 -6.60 1.32
CA HIS A 334 16.53 -5.35 0.56
C HIS A 334 17.49 -5.27 -0.64
N VAL A 335 18.42 -6.22 -0.79
CA VAL A 335 19.46 -6.17 -1.86
C VAL A 335 19.21 -7.20 -2.97
N HIS A 336 18.58 -8.34 -2.67
CA HIS A 336 18.45 -9.44 -3.62
C HIS A 336 17.37 -9.24 -4.69
N TYR A 337 16.34 -8.42 -4.44
CA TYR A 337 15.29 -8.17 -5.44
C TYR A 337 15.74 -7.14 -6.49
N HIS A 338 16.48 -6.11 -6.08
CA HIS A 338 17.04 -5.12 -7.01
C HIS A 338 18.15 -5.71 -7.89
N MET A 339 18.95 -6.66 -7.41
CA MET A 339 19.94 -7.36 -8.23
C MET A 339 19.28 -8.18 -9.35
N HIS A 340 18.17 -8.86 -9.08
CA HIS A 340 17.52 -9.70 -10.11
C HIS A 340 16.88 -8.85 -11.23
N GLN A 341 16.41 -7.63 -10.93
CA GLN A 341 15.92 -6.71 -11.95
C GLN A 341 17.07 -6.03 -12.71
N HIS A 342 18.19 -5.73 -12.04
CA HIS A 342 19.40 -5.21 -12.65
C HIS A 342 20.06 -6.20 -13.62
N ASP A 343 20.10 -7.50 -13.26
CA ASP A 343 20.68 -8.54 -14.13
C ASP A 343 19.84 -8.75 -15.40
N LEU A 344 18.50 -8.68 -15.30
CA LEU A 344 17.61 -8.67 -16.46
C LEU A 344 17.75 -7.39 -17.30
N GLN A 345 18.06 -6.26 -16.66
CA GLN A 345 18.26 -4.96 -17.32
C GLN A 345 19.57 -4.91 -18.12
N GLU A 346 20.67 -5.48 -17.61
CA GLU A 346 21.94 -5.57 -18.34
C GLU A 346 21.84 -6.50 -19.55
N GLU A 347 21.15 -7.64 -19.41
CA GLU A 347 20.95 -8.62 -20.48
C GLU A 347 20.10 -8.05 -21.63
N HIS A 348 19.04 -7.30 -21.30
CA HIS A 348 18.20 -6.63 -22.30
C HIS A 348 18.89 -5.44 -22.99
N GLN A 349 19.68 -4.64 -22.27
CA GLN A 349 20.48 -3.57 -22.89
C GLN A 349 21.58 -4.13 -23.80
N HIS A 350 22.18 -5.27 -23.44
CA HIS A 350 23.14 -5.97 -24.29
C HIS A 350 22.47 -6.48 -25.57
N GLN A 351 21.26 -7.03 -25.50
CA GLN A 351 20.51 -7.50 -26.65
C GLN A 351 20.09 -6.36 -27.59
N HIS A 352 19.71 -5.20 -27.04
CA HIS A 352 19.35 -4.02 -27.84
C HIS A 352 20.56 -3.42 -28.58
N ARG A 353 21.72 -3.32 -27.93
CA ARG A 353 22.97 -2.87 -28.58
C ARG A 353 23.39 -3.82 -29.71
N HIS A 354 23.29 -5.13 -29.50
CA HIS A 354 23.65 -6.13 -30.49
C HIS A 354 22.71 -6.13 -31.72
N ASN A 355 21.45 -5.74 -31.54
CA ASN A 355 20.48 -5.61 -32.64
C ASN A 355 20.68 -4.31 -33.46
N LEU A 356 21.14 -3.23 -32.84
CA LEU A 356 21.47 -1.98 -33.53
C LEU A 356 22.74 -2.10 -34.37
N GLU A 357 23.76 -2.83 -33.89
CA GLU A 357 24.99 -3.10 -34.67
C GLU A 357 24.72 -4.00 -35.89
N HIS A 358 23.77 -4.92 -35.82
CA HIS A 358 23.38 -5.75 -36.96
C HIS A 358 22.56 -5.01 -38.03
N GLN A 359 21.94 -3.88 -37.70
CA GLN A 359 21.23 -3.03 -38.67
C GLN A 359 22.17 -2.07 -39.44
N HIS A 360 23.41 -1.88 -38.98
CA HIS A 360 24.43 -1.08 -39.67
C HIS A 360 25.36 -1.88 -40.60
N HIS A 361 25.19 -3.20 -40.67
CA HIS A 361 25.95 -4.10 -41.57
C HIS A 361 25.08 -4.84 -42.60
N LYS A 362 23.88 -4.31 -42.88
CA LYS A 362 23.08 -4.61 -44.09
C LYS A 362 22.81 -3.30 -44.81
#